data_AF-Q7NJY4-F1
#
_entry.id   AF-Q7NJY4-F1
#
_cell.length_a   1.000
_cell.length_b   1.000
_cell.length_c   1.000
_cell.angle_alpha   90.00
_cell.angle_beta   90.00
_cell.angle_gamma   90.00
#
_symmetry.space_group_name_H-M   'P 1'
#
loop_
_entity.id
_entity.type
_entity.pdbx_description
1 polymer ?
#
loop_
_entity_poly.entity_id
_entity_poly.type
_entity_poly.pdbx_seq_one_letter_code
_entity_poly.pdbx_strand_id
1 'polypeptide(L)'
;MLSVRRPPTIMYEMMYKPRRDSPMGIKVRKQIYIEPYQEKLLKEMAQQSGTSEAELIRQAIDRHLRGFASTRPSLDAWEKEKAFIAEIQKRVPLPGGRDWNRTDLHER
;
A
#
# COMPACT_ATOMS: atom_id res chain seq x y z
N MET A 1 -13.59 -23.14 29.79
CA MET A 1 -14.28 -21.96 29.23
C MET A 1 -13.45 -20.72 29.50
N LEU A 2 -12.62 -20.27 28.55
CA LEU A 2 -11.97 -18.96 28.62
C LEU A 2 -12.06 -18.32 27.23
N SER A 3 -12.95 -17.33 27.13
CA SER A 3 -13.17 -16.52 25.94
C SER A 3 -11.97 -15.59 25.75
N VAL A 4 -11.10 -15.94 24.80
CA VAL A 4 -10.01 -15.07 24.36
C VAL A 4 -10.62 -13.89 23.60
N ARG A 5 -10.78 -12.76 24.29
CA ARG A 5 -11.17 -11.49 23.68
C ARG A 5 -10.12 -11.12 22.62
N ARG A 6 -10.46 -11.28 21.34
CA ARG A 6 -9.64 -10.79 20.23
C ARG A 6 -9.54 -9.26 20.32
N PRO A 7 -8.34 -8.65 20.33
CA PRO A 7 -8.22 -7.20 20.27
C PRO A 7 -8.67 -6.67 18.90
N PRO A 8 -9.14 -5.40 18.82
CA PRO A 8 -9.79 -4.86 17.63
C PRO A 8 -8.77 -4.53 16.54
N THR A 9 -8.56 -5.47 15.61
CA THR A 9 -7.85 -5.26 14.33
C THR A 9 -8.40 -4.06 13.54
N ILE A 10 -9.67 -3.71 13.79
CA ILE A 10 -10.39 -2.57 13.21
C ILE A 10 -9.62 -1.23 13.40
N MET A 11 -8.94 -1.03 14.53
CA MET A 11 -8.28 0.25 14.83
C MET A 11 -7.05 0.50 13.94
N TYR A 12 -6.23 -0.53 13.71
CA TYR A 12 -5.06 -0.44 12.84
C TYR A 12 -5.47 -0.31 11.36
N GLU A 13 -6.57 -0.94 10.96
CA GLU A 13 -7.09 -0.83 9.59
C GLU A 13 -7.71 0.53 9.27
N MET A 14 -8.31 1.20 10.26
CA MET A 14 -8.91 2.53 10.09
C MET A 14 -7.88 3.67 10.00
N MET A 15 -6.69 3.50 10.58
CA MET A 15 -5.72 4.60 10.71
C MET A 15 -4.82 4.79 9.48
N TYR A 16 -4.64 3.76 8.63
CA TYR A 16 -3.71 3.82 7.49
C TYR A 16 -4.31 3.49 6.11
N LYS A 17 -5.59 3.14 6.01
CA LYS A 17 -6.27 3.03 4.71
C LYS A 17 -7.03 4.33 4.41
N PRO A 18 -6.57 5.18 3.47
CA PRO A 18 -7.41 6.30 3.03
C PRO A 18 -8.73 5.73 2.51
N ARG A 19 -9.85 6.24 3.04
CA ARG A 19 -11.20 5.91 2.55
C ARG A 19 -11.21 6.09 1.03
N ARG A 20 -11.60 5.03 0.32
CA ARG A 20 -11.69 4.98 -1.15
C ARG A 20 -12.67 6.02 -1.73
N ASP A 21 -13.46 6.67 -0.87
CA ASP A 21 -14.43 7.69 -1.23
C ASP A 21 -14.05 9.03 -0.56
N SER A 22 -13.01 9.69 -1.06
CA SER A 22 -12.80 11.12 -0.81
C SER A 22 -13.42 11.92 -1.96
N PRO A 23 -14.24 12.95 -1.68
CA PRO A 23 -14.88 13.74 -2.71
C PRO A 23 -13.84 14.46 -3.56
N MET A 24 -14.14 14.53 -4.87
CA MET A 24 -13.29 15.11 -5.91
C MET A 24 -12.80 16.52 -5.51
N GLY A 25 -11.48 16.67 -5.30
CA GLY A 25 -10.84 17.99 -5.22
C GLY A 25 -9.97 18.29 -3.99
N ILE A 26 -9.90 17.42 -2.98
CA ILE A 26 -9.12 17.73 -1.77
C ILE A 26 -7.62 17.49 -2.02
N LYS A 27 -6.88 18.57 -2.32
CA LYS A 27 -5.40 18.56 -2.29
C LYS A 27 -4.93 18.63 -0.83
N VAL A 28 -4.05 17.70 -0.43
CA VAL A 28 -3.43 17.73 0.90
C VAL A 28 -2.15 18.57 0.84
N ARG A 29 -2.03 19.61 1.70
CA ARG A 29 -0.81 20.41 1.80
C ARG A 29 0.32 19.56 2.39
N LYS A 30 1.45 19.49 1.68
CA LYS A 30 2.69 18.87 2.14
C LYS A 30 3.81 19.91 2.12
N GLN A 31 4.68 19.86 3.12
CA GLN A 31 5.92 20.63 3.17
C GLN A 31 7.07 19.66 2.96
N ILE A 32 7.95 19.97 2.02
CA ILE A 32 9.08 19.13 1.64
C ILE A 32 10.34 20.00 1.57
N TYR A 33 11.48 19.41 1.89
CA TYR A 33 12.78 20.01 1.64
C TYR A 33 13.29 19.50 0.29
N ILE A 34 13.82 20.40 -0.52
CA ILE A 34 14.44 20.11 -1.81
C ILE A 34 15.79 20.81 -1.88
N GLU A 35 16.66 20.31 -2.74
CA GLU A 35 17.99 20.89 -2.91
C GLU A 35 17.91 22.27 -3.60
N PRO A 36 18.85 23.20 -3.33
CA PRO A 36 18.83 24.53 -3.94
C PRO A 36 18.83 24.52 -5.47
N TYR A 37 19.45 23.52 -6.10
CA TYR A 37 19.42 23.38 -7.55
C TYR A 37 18.04 22.93 -8.07
N GLN A 38 17.32 22.10 -7.30
CA GLN A 38 15.98 21.62 -7.66
C GLN A 38 14.96 22.76 -7.61
N GLU A 39 15.09 23.64 -6.61
CA GLU A 39 14.28 24.87 -6.50
C GLU A 39 14.44 25.77 -7.73
N LYS A 40 15.68 26.00 -8.19
CA LYS A 40 15.95 26.81 -9.38
C LYS A 40 15.31 26.19 -10.63
N LEU A 41 15.54 24.89 -10.85
CA LEU A 41 14.97 24.18 -12.00
C LEU A 41 13.44 24.15 -11.95
N LEU A 42 12.85 23.99 -10.76
CA LEU A 42 11.40 23.96 -10.60
C LEU A 42 10.76 25.30 -10.99
N LYS A 43 11.37 26.42 -10.58
CA LYS A 43 10.96 27.77 -10.97
C LYS A 43 11.08 28.02 -12.47
N GLU A 44 12.21 27.65 -13.06
CA GLU A 44 12.43 27.78 -14.51
C GLU A 44 11.40 26.97 -15.31
N MET A 45 11.15 25.72 -14.91
CA MET A 45 10.15 24.86 -15.55
C MET A 45 8.73 25.40 -15.37
N ALA A 46 8.39 25.96 -14.21
CA ALA A 46 7.09 26.57 -13.96
C ALA A 46 6.86 27.77 -14.90
N GLN A 47 7.87 28.63 -15.04
CA GLN A 47 7.82 29.78 -15.93
C GLN A 47 7.72 29.36 -17.41
N GLN A 48 8.52 28.39 -17.85
CA GLN A 48 8.52 27.91 -19.24
C GLN A 48 7.22 27.20 -19.62
N SER A 49 6.64 26.43 -18.69
CA SER A 49 5.40 25.68 -18.93
C SER A 49 4.13 26.50 -18.71
N GLY A 50 4.22 27.69 -18.11
CA GLY A 50 3.05 28.49 -17.72
C GLY A 50 2.19 27.84 -16.62
N THR A 51 2.73 26.87 -15.88
CA THR A 51 2.01 26.14 -14.82
C THR A 51 2.65 26.41 -13.46
N SER A 52 1.89 26.20 -12.37
CA SER A 52 2.43 26.37 -11.02
C SER A 52 3.46 25.28 -10.67
N GLU A 53 4.47 25.62 -9.87
CA GLU A 53 5.44 24.66 -9.30
C GLU A 53 4.75 23.47 -8.63
N ALA A 54 3.68 23.72 -7.89
CA ALA A 54 2.90 22.67 -7.23
C ALA A 54 2.22 21.71 -8.22
N GLU A 55 1.85 22.19 -9.41
CA GLU A 55 1.31 21.35 -10.48
C GLU A 55 2.40 20.47 -11.10
N LEU A 56 3.59 21.03 -11.34
CA LEU A 56 4.74 20.26 -11.81
C LEU A 56 5.13 19.15 -10.82
N ILE A 57 5.15 19.45 -9.51
CA ILE A 57 5.41 18.44 -8.47
C ILE A 57 4.35 17.34 -8.51
N ARG A 58 3.06 17.69 -8.60
CA ARG A 58 1.98 16.69 -8.72
C ARG A 58 2.16 15.80 -9.94
N GLN A 59 2.40 16.39 -11.11
CA GLN A 59 2.61 15.63 -12.35
C GLN A 59 3.85 14.73 -12.28
N ALA A 60 4.92 15.18 -11.64
CA ALA A 60 6.11 14.37 -11.43
C ALA A 60 5.81 13.16 -10.53
N ILE A 61 5.06 13.36 -9.44
CA ILE A 61 4.59 12.29 -8.57
C ILE A 61 3.70 11.32 -9.35
N ASP A 62 2.73 11.82 -10.11
CA ASP A 62 1.82 10.98 -10.92
C ASP A 62 2.59 10.15 -11.97
N ARG A 63 3.57 10.76 -12.66
CA ARG A 63 4.44 10.04 -13.60
C ARG A 63 5.25 8.96 -12.91
N HIS A 64 5.82 9.26 -11.74
CA HIS A 64 6.57 8.29 -10.94
C HIS A 64 5.66 7.13 -10.52
N LEU A 65 4.46 7.41 -10.02
CA LEU A 65 3.45 6.43 -9.60
C LEU A 65 2.93 5.57 -10.77
N ARG A 66 2.79 6.11 -11.98
CA ARG A 66 2.46 5.31 -13.17
C ARG A 66 3.52 4.25 -13.47
N GLY A 67 4.79 4.53 -13.16
CA GLY A 67 5.87 3.53 -13.24
C GLY A 67 5.73 2.39 -12.23
N PHE A 68 5.14 2.65 -11.06
CA PHE A 68 4.82 1.62 -10.04
C PHE A 68 3.47 0.93 -10.25
N ALA A 69 2.63 1.42 -11.17
CA ALA A 69 1.31 0.86 -11.43
C ALA A 69 1.34 -0.49 -12.18
N SER A 70 2.48 -1.19 -12.25
CA SER A 70 2.63 -2.52 -12.84
C SER A 70 2.43 -3.69 -11.87
N THR A 71 1.85 -3.46 -10.70
CA THR A 71 1.29 -4.56 -9.90
C THR A 71 -0.04 -4.16 -9.29
N ARG A 72 -1.04 -3.87 -10.13
CA ARG A 72 -2.41 -4.18 -9.71
C ARG A 72 -2.43 -5.68 -9.41
N PRO A 73 -2.79 -6.14 -8.19
CA PRO A 73 -3.01 -7.56 -7.98
C PRO A 73 -4.04 -8.00 -9.01
N SER A 74 -3.64 -8.86 -9.95
CA SER A 74 -4.59 -9.38 -10.91
C SER A 74 -5.66 -10.12 -10.10
N LEU A 75 -6.91 -9.70 -10.22
CA LEU A 75 -8.02 -10.36 -9.54
C LEU A 75 -8.01 -11.86 -9.88
N ASP A 76 -7.64 -12.22 -11.11
CA ASP A 76 -7.40 -13.58 -11.55
C ASP A 76 -6.34 -14.35 -10.74
N ALA A 77 -5.20 -13.74 -10.39
CA ALA A 77 -4.21 -14.41 -9.53
C ALA A 77 -4.77 -14.60 -8.12
N TRP A 78 -5.58 -13.67 -7.62
CA TRP A 78 -6.23 -13.80 -6.32
C TRP A 78 -7.33 -14.87 -6.33
N GLU A 79 -8.07 -15.02 -7.42
CA GLU A 79 -9.05 -16.09 -7.61
C GLU A 79 -8.38 -17.46 -7.72
N LYS A 80 -7.25 -17.55 -8.43
CA LYS A 80 -6.42 -18.77 -8.48
C LYS A 80 -5.89 -19.16 -7.10
N GLU A 81 -5.45 -18.19 -6.31
CA GLU A 81 -4.99 -18.43 -4.93
C GLU A 81 -6.13 -18.94 -4.04
N LYS A 82 -7.33 -18.36 -4.13
CA LYS A 82 -8.50 -18.86 -3.39
C LYS A 82 -8.88 -20.28 -3.79
N ALA A 83 -8.84 -20.59 -5.08
CA ALA A 83 -9.12 -21.94 -5.57
C ALA A 83 -8.07 -22.94 -5.05
N PHE A 84 -6.80 -22.54 -5.02
CA PHE A 84 -5.72 -23.34 -4.45
C PHE A 84 -5.89 -23.62 -2.95
N ILE A 85 -6.23 -22.59 -2.16
CA ILE A 85 -6.52 -22.75 -0.72
C ILE A 85 -7.73 -23.66 -0.50
N ALA A 86 -8.80 -23.50 -1.27
CA ALA A 86 -9.99 -24.34 -1.18
C ALA A 86 -9.66 -25.81 -1.52
N GLU A 87 -8.75 -26.05 -2.45
CA GLU A 87 -8.27 -27.39 -2.80
C GLU A 87 -7.42 -28.01 -1.68
N ILE A 88 -6.57 -27.22 -1.01
CA ILE A 88 -5.80 -27.68 0.15
C ILE A 88 -6.73 -28.04 1.32
N GLN A 89 -7.77 -27.24 1.57
CA GLN A 89 -8.72 -27.50 2.67
C GLN A 89 -9.50 -28.81 2.51
N LYS A 90 -9.70 -29.29 1.28
CA LYS A 90 -10.34 -30.58 1.00
C LYS A 90 -9.42 -31.77 1.24
N ARG A 91 -8.11 -31.56 1.36
CA ARG A 91 -7.15 -32.65 1.61
C ARG A 91 -7.32 -33.14 3.04
N VAL A 92 -7.21 -34.46 3.21
CA VAL A 92 -7.21 -35.09 4.52
C VAL A 92 -6.03 -34.53 5.34
N PRO A 93 -6.23 -34.15 6.61
CA PRO A 93 -5.12 -33.72 7.47
C PRO A 93 -4.03 -34.78 7.47
N LEU A 94 -2.80 -34.40 7.11
CA LEU A 94 -1.66 -35.29 7.23
C LEU A 94 -1.47 -35.64 8.73
N PRO A 95 -1.20 -36.91 9.07
CA PRO A 95 -0.86 -37.27 10.43
C PRO A 95 0.46 -36.60 10.81
N GLY A 96 0.40 -35.71 11.80
CA GLY A 96 1.53 -34.87 12.22
C GLY A 96 1.02 -33.48 12.58
N GLY A 97 1.02 -33.15 13.87
CA GLY A 97 0.77 -31.78 14.32
C GLY A 97 1.87 -30.84 13.85
N ARG A 98 1.68 -29.53 14.01
CA ARG A 98 2.77 -28.57 13.82
C ARG A 98 3.90 -28.91 14.80
N ASP A 99 5.09 -29.10 14.27
CA ASP A 99 6.32 -29.44 14.97
C ASP A 99 7.10 -28.20 15.45
N TRP A 100 6.78 -27.03 14.93
CA TRP A 100 7.39 -25.76 15.32
C TRP A 100 6.51 -24.97 16.30
N ASN A 101 7.13 -24.42 17.35
CA ASN A 101 6.49 -23.46 18.25
C ASN A 101 6.65 -22.04 17.66
N ARG A 102 5.67 -21.17 17.90
CA ARG A 102 5.67 -19.79 17.40
C ARG A 102 6.89 -18.99 17.88
N THR A 103 7.45 -19.35 19.02
CA THR A 103 8.65 -18.74 19.60
C THR A 103 9.90 -19.02 18.74
N ASP A 104 9.99 -20.19 18.13
CA ASP A 104 11.13 -20.64 17.32
C ASP A 104 11.28 -19.85 16.00
N LEU A 105 10.24 -19.11 15.59
CA LEU A 105 10.21 -18.34 14.34
C LEU A 105 10.85 -16.95 14.44
N HIS A 106 11.03 -16.42 15.65
CA HIS A 106 11.42 -15.02 15.88
C HIS A 106 12.84 -14.84 16.45
N GLU A 107 13.56 -15.93 16.72
CA GLU A 107 14.95 -15.88 17.18
C GLU A 107 15.90 -16.11 16.01
N ARG A 108 16.31 -15.03 15.35
CA ARG A 108 17.49 -15.00 14.49
C ARG A 108 18.21 -13.67 14.62
#